data_AF-A0A847UV10-F1
#
_entry.id   AF-A0A847UV10-F1
#
_cell.length_a   1.000
_cell.length_b   1.000
_cell.length_c   1.000
_cell.angle_alpha   90.00
_cell.angle_beta   90.00
_cell.angle_gamma   90.00
#
_symmetry.space_group_name_H-M   'P 1'
#
loop_
_entity.id
_entity.type
_entity.pdbx_description
1 polymer ?
#
loop_
_entity_poly.entity_id
_entity_poly.type
_entity_poly.pdbx_seq_one_letter_code
_entity_poly.pdbx_strand_id
1 'polypeptide(L)'
;MTSSPFDYTLAHQDSMLGVAYFSPQPAEPLALEQCLDHVRRLSNDEFMRAHVRQLLARLDPDALRSLFVQGDAATRSLVLETALLTPALDSFWTEIQSHLGSLIHSTPQVFLASVASPEHLRHAQASRLLARNIFGHEPLPDGLPDLPIPMAALRTTDPGRIRSGLAAPQPCSRRPTTQTYALAMDRLYGLGILDGPEMRHHASLAPWGLLRRWRLDRTVRCGSFDYRLQGTMTSYGRGMCLENARASLAMEIVERYSSFADIRNMRISNAQEGGEIRLARWSQLGDEALNPNSLRLEVPYADQPLHWLEALDKTGQHRLVPVQSVYLFANLDEVRLYSGLGSTGLASGNTPEEAKVSGLLEVIERDSEAVVSFDPGRCFLLESRDEKINGLLDRYRKQGIHPVFHDLTTELGVPCYKCFVHLAEGGLVKATGADLSGPRAALSALTETPFPFPDGPASAPAPRDLPVRVLEDLPDFCTGSAAGNLALLEAILDDQGHVPLYANVTKRELRLPVYRTVVPGLEIVSDFDRFTRVSPRLWYNVLRQKEKDGQPPRQDQG
;
A
#
# COMPACT_ATOMS: atom_id res chain seq x y z
N MET A 1 30.03 26.11 12.00
CA MET A 1 29.50 26.28 10.63
C MET A 1 28.42 25.22 10.47
N THR A 2 27.15 25.59 10.43
CA THR A 2 26.07 24.63 10.17
C THR A 2 26.19 24.17 8.71
N SER A 3 26.49 22.89 8.51
CA SER A 3 26.43 22.26 7.20
C SER A 3 25.08 22.53 6.56
N SER A 4 25.04 22.81 5.25
CA SER A 4 23.76 22.86 4.53
C SER A 4 23.15 21.45 4.49
N PRO A 5 21.81 21.31 4.43
CA PRO A 5 21.16 20.02 4.24
C PRO A 5 21.65 19.37 2.94
N PHE A 6 21.73 18.04 2.91
CA PHE A 6 21.95 17.31 1.66
C PHE A 6 20.66 17.31 0.81
N ASP A 7 20.75 17.60 -0.48
CA ASP A 7 19.58 17.70 -1.34
C ASP A 7 19.31 16.42 -2.14
N TYR A 8 18.10 15.88 -2.00
CA TYR A 8 17.56 14.76 -2.78
C TYR A 8 16.40 15.22 -3.66
N THR A 9 16.30 14.62 -4.84
CA THR A 9 15.14 14.70 -5.72
C THR A 9 14.41 13.36 -5.76
N LEU A 10 13.10 13.37 -5.55
CA LEU A 10 12.22 12.23 -5.77
C LEU A 10 11.90 12.15 -7.26
N ALA A 11 12.61 11.27 -7.97
CA ALA A 11 12.45 11.11 -9.40
C ALA A 11 11.44 10.00 -9.72
N HIS A 12 10.56 10.26 -10.69
CA HIS A 12 9.75 9.23 -11.31
C HIS A 12 10.68 8.27 -12.07
N GLN A 13 10.58 6.98 -11.77
CA GLN A 13 11.40 5.94 -12.39
C GLN A 13 10.62 5.23 -13.50
N ASP A 14 9.42 4.77 -13.18
CA ASP A 14 8.57 4.02 -14.10
C ASP A 14 7.09 4.10 -13.66
N SER A 15 6.17 3.74 -14.55
CA SER A 15 4.75 3.57 -14.24
C SER A 15 4.29 2.20 -14.75
N MET A 16 3.99 1.27 -13.83
CA MET A 16 3.42 -0.03 -14.20
C MET A 16 1.96 -0.11 -13.74
N LEU A 17 1.07 -0.49 -14.66
CA LEU A 17 -0.37 -0.74 -14.36
C LEU A 17 -1.06 0.39 -13.57
N GLY A 18 -0.68 1.64 -13.82
CA GLY A 18 -1.25 2.81 -13.14
C GLY A 18 -0.62 3.17 -11.79
N VAL A 19 0.38 2.42 -11.32
CA VAL A 19 1.20 2.75 -10.14
C VAL A 19 2.50 3.40 -10.59
N ALA A 20 2.79 4.59 -10.08
CA ALA A 20 4.03 5.30 -10.34
C ALA A 20 5.09 4.94 -9.30
N TYR A 21 6.24 4.46 -9.76
CA TYR A 21 7.40 4.15 -8.93
C TYR A 21 8.33 5.34 -8.87
N PHE A 22 8.72 5.72 -7.64
CA PHE A 22 9.63 6.82 -7.40
C PHE A 22 10.85 6.33 -6.63
N SER A 23 12.01 6.89 -6.95
CA SER A 23 13.24 6.64 -6.20
C SER A 23 13.93 7.98 -5.89
N PRO A 24 14.28 8.22 -4.62
CA PRO A 24 15.11 9.36 -4.24
C PRO A 24 16.52 9.22 -4.83
N GLN A 25 17.05 10.32 -5.35
CA GLN A 25 18.43 10.42 -5.85
C GLN A 25 19.05 11.75 -5.46
N PRO A 26 20.39 11.87 -5.35
CA PRO A 26 21.05 13.15 -5.15
C PRO A 26 20.60 14.20 -6.18
N ALA A 27 20.35 15.43 -5.74
CA ALA A 27 19.93 16.51 -6.63
C ALA A 27 21.05 16.90 -7.62
N GLU A 28 22.31 16.80 -7.18
CA GLU A 28 23.49 16.98 -8.01
C GLU A 28 24.17 15.62 -8.28
N PRO A 29 24.69 15.37 -9.50
CA PRO A 29 25.44 14.16 -9.79
C PRO A 29 26.67 14.01 -8.88
N LEU A 30 26.84 12.83 -8.29
CA LEU A 30 27.99 12.48 -7.46
C LEU A 30 28.77 11.31 -8.06
N ALA A 31 30.08 11.32 -7.89
CA ALA A 31 30.93 10.17 -8.21
C ALA A 31 30.69 9.03 -7.20
N LEU A 32 30.87 7.78 -7.63
CA LEU A 32 30.63 6.60 -6.81
C LEU A 32 31.38 6.65 -5.47
N GLU A 33 32.63 7.09 -5.48
CA GLU A 33 33.48 7.21 -4.28
C GLU A 33 32.87 8.19 -3.27
N GLN A 34 32.34 9.32 -3.74
CA GLN A 34 31.69 10.31 -2.88
C GLN A 34 30.42 9.76 -2.26
N CYS A 35 29.63 8.99 -3.03
CA CYS A 35 28.45 8.32 -2.53
C CYS A 35 28.78 7.24 -1.50
N LEU A 36 29.83 6.44 -1.75
CA LEU A 36 30.31 5.43 -0.80
C LEU A 36 30.80 6.07 0.50
N ASP A 37 31.55 7.16 0.43
CA ASP A 37 31.97 7.93 1.60
C ASP A 37 30.78 8.49 2.39
N HIS A 38 29.71 8.88 1.71
CA HIS A 38 28.47 9.29 2.36
C HIS A 38 27.81 8.13 3.10
N VAL A 39 27.66 6.97 2.46
CA VAL A 39 27.10 5.77 3.10
C VAL A 39 27.95 5.33 4.30
N ARG A 40 29.28 5.47 4.25
CA ARG A 40 30.14 5.18 5.41
C ARG A 40 29.86 6.08 6.61
N ARG A 41 29.58 7.36 6.36
CA ARG A 41 29.25 8.33 7.43
C ARG A 41 27.83 8.15 7.95
N LEU A 42 26.88 7.88 7.05
CA LEU A 42 25.45 7.74 7.34
C LEU A 42 24.95 6.39 6.82
N SER A 43 25.29 5.32 7.54
CA SER A 43 25.03 3.93 7.11
C SER A 43 23.56 3.61 6.87
N ASN A 44 22.67 4.34 7.53
CA ASN A 44 21.22 4.16 7.49
C ASN A 44 20.53 4.98 6.38
N ASP A 45 21.28 5.80 5.63
CA ASP A 45 20.71 6.66 4.59
C ASP A 45 20.27 5.81 3.39
N GLU A 46 19.01 5.39 3.40
CA GLU A 46 18.48 4.50 2.39
C GLU A 46 18.37 5.18 1.02
N PHE A 47 18.22 6.50 0.98
CA PHE A 47 18.18 7.23 -0.29
C PHE A 47 19.54 7.13 -1.00
N MET A 48 20.63 7.41 -0.28
CA MET A 48 21.98 7.25 -0.85
C MET A 48 22.27 5.79 -1.18
N ARG A 49 21.92 4.83 -0.31
CA ARG A 49 22.14 3.41 -0.59
C ARG A 49 21.39 2.96 -1.85
N ALA A 50 20.12 3.32 -2.01
CA ALA A 50 19.35 3.02 -3.21
C ALA A 50 20.00 3.58 -4.48
N HIS A 51 20.45 4.83 -4.44
CA HIS A 51 21.19 5.44 -5.54
C HIS A 51 22.50 4.71 -5.85
N VAL A 52 23.30 4.38 -4.84
CA VAL A 52 24.57 3.66 -5.03
C VAL A 52 24.34 2.26 -5.59
N ARG A 53 23.30 1.53 -5.16
CA ARG A 53 22.98 0.22 -5.74
C ARG A 53 22.75 0.31 -7.25
N GLN A 54 22.10 1.37 -7.73
CA GLN A 54 21.93 1.59 -9.18
C GLN A 54 23.25 1.87 -9.90
N LEU A 55 24.21 2.56 -9.26
CA LEU A 55 25.55 2.79 -9.81
C LEU A 55 26.37 1.50 -9.84
N LEU A 56 26.38 0.75 -8.74
CA LEU A 56 27.07 -0.54 -8.61
C LEU A 56 26.54 -1.56 -9.62
N ALA A 57 25.23 -1.61 -9.84
CA ALA A 57 24.61 -2.52 -10.82
C ALA A 57 25.06 -2.29 -12.27
N ARG A 58 25.69 -1.14 -12.58
CA ARG A 58 26.23 -0.79 -13.90
C ARG A 58 27.72 -1.09 -14.06
N LEU A 59 28.42 -1.43 -12.97
CA LEU A 59 29.82 -1.78 -13.02
C LEU A 59 30.02 -3.17 -13.63
N ASP A 60 31.18 -3.40 -14.24
CA ASP A 60 31.57 -4.74 -14.63
C ASP A 60 31.86 -5.62 -13.38
N PRO A 61 31.77 -6.96 -13.53
CA PRO A 61 31.98 -7.87 -12.40
C PRO A 61 33.36 -7.78 -11.74
N ASP A 62 34.42 -7.44 -12.47
CA ASP A 62 35.78 -7.35 -11.90
C ASP A 62 35.94 -6.09 -11.03
N ALA A 63 35.34 -4.97 -11.44
CA ALA A 63 35.24 -3.77 -10.63
C ALA A 63 34.43 -4.03 -9.35
N LEU A 64 33.30 -4.73 -9.44
CA LEU A 64 32.51 -5.13 -8.27
C LEU A 64 33.29 -6.05 -7.33
N ARG A 65 34.02 -7.03 -7.87
CA ARG A 65 34.88 -7.93 -7.08
C ARG A 65 35.99 -7.15 -6.37
N SER A 66 36.65 -6.22 -7.07
CA SER A 66 37.67 -5.35 -6.47
C SER A 66 37.10 -4.54 -5.30
N LEU A 67 35.95 -3.89 -5.50
CA LEU A 67 35.26 -3.14 -4.45
C LEU A 67 34.86 -4.02 -3.26
N PHE A 68 34.39 -5.24 -3.51
CA PHE A 68 34.02 -6.18 -2.45
C PHE A 68 35.22 -6.67 -1.64
N VAL A 69 36.37 -6.90 -2.28
CA VAL A 69 37.59 -7.37 -1.60
C VAL A 69 38.23 -6.25 -0.76
N GLN A 70 38.26 -5.03 -1.29
CA GLN A 70 38.96 -3.89 -0.66
C GLN A 70 38.05 -3.06 0.27
N GLY A 71 36.73 -3.18 0.11
CA GLY A 71 35.76 -2.38 0.84
C GLY A 71 35.66 -2.72 2.33
N ASP A 72 35.22 -1.74 3.10
CA ASP A 72 34.78 -1.94 4.48
C ASP A 72 33.44 -2.71 4.55
N ALA A 73 32.97 -3.00 5.76
CA ALA A 73 31.73 -3.76 5.97
C ALA A 73 30.50 -3.10 5.34
N ALA A 74 30.41 -1.77 5.33
CA ALA A 74 29.30 -1.02 4.74
C ALA A 74 29.30 -1.09 3.21
N THR A 75 30.47 -0.96 2.59
CA THR A 75 30.66 -1.10 1.14
C THR A 75 30.37 -2.54 0.72
N ARG A 76 30.90 -3.51 1.46
CA ARG A 76 30.72 -4.93 1.18
C ARG A 76 29.27 -5.37 1.31
N SER A 77 28.56 -4.91 2.35
CA SER A 77 27.13 -5.18 2.50
C SER A 77 26.31 -4.58 1.35
N LEU A 78 26.66 -3.39 0.88
CA LEU A 78 25.99 -2.73 -0.23
C LEU A 78 26.24 -3.41 -1.59
N VAL A 79 27.46 -3.89 -1.85
CA VAL A 79 27.76 -4.73 -3.02
C VAL A 79 26.98 -6.05 -2.95
N LEU A 80 26.92 -6.66 -1.77
CA LEU A 80 26.17 -7.89 -1.54
C LEU A 80 24.66 -7.69 -1.75
N GLU A 81 24.09 -6.58 -1.25
CA GLU A 81 22.71 -6.16 -1.54
C GLU A 81 22.47 -5.93 -3.03
N THR A 82 23.40 -5.27 -3.72
CA THR A 82 23.29 -4.97 -5.15
C THR A 82 23.27 -6.25 -5.97
N ALA A 83 24.21 -7.17 -5.70
CA ALA A 83 24.27 -8.46 -6.35
C ALA A 83 22.98 -9.26 -6.09
N LEU A 84 22.48 -9.24 -4.86
CA LEU A 84 21.22 -9.88 -4.50
C LEU A 84 20.05 -9.29 -5.31
N LEU A 85 19.90 -7.97 -5.36
CA LEU A 85 18.75 -7.25 -5.93
C LEU A 85 18.78 -7.11 -7.46
N THR A 86 19.88 -7.46 -8.11
CA THR A 86 20.04 -7.26 -9.56
C THR A 86 20.12 -8.62 -10.26
N PRO A 87 19.07 -9.07 -10.97
CA PRO A 87 19.07 -10.38 -11.63
C PRO A 87 20.26 -10.62 -12.58
N ALA A 88 20.75 -9.56 -13.23
CA ALA A 88 21.93 -9.64 -14.10
C ALA A 88 23.23 -10.00 -13.34
N LEU A 89 23.25 -9.93 -12.02
CA LEU A 89 24.39 -10.23 -11.15
C LEU A 89 24.23 -11.55 -10.37
N ASP A 90 23.29 -12.43 -10.73
CA ASP A 90 23.04 -13.70 -10.03
C ASP A 90 24.29 -14.61 -9.92
N SER A 91 25.13 -14.64 -10.96
CA SER A 91 26.39 -15.38 -10.95
C SER A 91 27.38 -14.82 -9.92
N PHE A 92 27.47 -13.50 -9.83
CA PHE A 92 28.31 -12.81 -8.86
C PHE A 92 27.75 -12.95 -7.44
N TRP A 93 26.43 -12.87 -7.24
CA TRP A 93 25.78 -13.21 -5.97
C TRP A 93 26.20 -14.61 -5.50
N THR A 94 26.16 -15.60 -6.39
CA THR A 94 26.53 -16.99 -6.07
C THR A 94 27.97 -17.11 -5.57
N GLU A 95 28.88 -16.30 -6.10
CA GLU A 95 30.29 -16.23 -5.68
C GLU A 95 30.45 -15.65 -4.26
N ILE A 96 29.74 -14.57 -3.95
CA ILE A 96 29.99 -13.79 -2.72
C ILE A 96 29.03 -14.10 -1.55
N GLN A 97 27.92 -14.80 -1.79
CA GLN A 97 26.87 -15.07 -0.79
C GLN A 97 27.37 -15.82 0.46
N SER A 98 28.50 -16.51 0.40
CA SER A 98 29.14 -17.14 1.57
C SER A 98 29.49 -16.14 2.68
N HIS A 99 29.60 -14.85 2.35
CA HIS A 99 29.85 -13.76 3.30
C HIS A 99 28.58 -13.20 3.95
N LEU A 100 27.39 -13.69 3.58
CA LEU A 100 26.11 -13.20 4.10
C LEU A 100 26.07 -13.16 5.63
N GLY A 101 26.52 -14.24 6.28
CA GLY A 101 26.49 -14.34 7.74
C GLY A 101 27.34 -13.29 8.47
N SER A 102 28.47 -12.88 7.89
CA SER A 102 29.34 -11.86 8.51
C SER A 102 28.92 -10.42 8.21
N LEU A 103 28.09 -10.21 7.18
CA LEU A 103 27.69 -8.87 6.71
C LEU A 103 26.22 -8.51 6.96
N ILE A 104 25.38 -9.46 7.39
CA ILE A 104 23.95 -9.26 7.65
C ILE A 104 23.64 -8.08 8.59
N HIS A 105 24.49 -7.85 9.60
CA HIS A 105 24.32 -6.75 10.55
C HIS A 105 25.05 -5.46 10.13
N SER A 106 25.70 -5.46 8.97
CA SER A 106 26.39 -4.30 8.39
C SER A 106 25.52 -3.51 7.41
N THR A 107 24.20 -3.74 7.44
CA THR A 107 23.22 -3.01 6.64
C THR A 107 21.98 -2.66 7.47
N PRO A 108 21.36 -1.49 7.25
CA PRO A 108 20.05 -1.16 7.80
C PRO A 108 18.89 -1.88 7.08
N GLN A 109 19.15 -2.54 5.95
CA GLN A 109 18.14 -3.11 5.07
C GLN A 109 17.70 -4.51 5.49
N VAL A 110 16.44 -4.83 5.19
CA VAL A 110 15.86 -6.15 5.48
C VAL A 110 16.32 -7.25 4.52
N PHE A 111 16.82 -6.89 3.33
CA PHE A 111 17.05 -7.86 2.23
C PHE A 111 18.00 -9.00 2.60
N LEU A 112 19.18 -8.67 3.14
CA LEU A 112 20.17 -9.67 3.54
C LEU A 112 19.65 -10.55 4.68
N ALA A 113 18.95 -9.95 5.65
CA ALA A 113 18.37 -10.69 6.75
C ALA A 113 17.23 -11.61 6.32
N SER A 114 16.43 -11.19 5.34
CA SER A 114 15.37 -12.01 4.76
C SER A 114 15.96 -13.26 4.10
N VAL A 115 16.97 -13.11 3.24
CA VAL A 115 17.58 -14.26 2.53
C VAL A 115 18.39 -15.19 3.44
N ALA A 116 18.89 -14.69 4.56
CA ALA A 116 19.59 -15.49 5.56
C ALA A 116 18.65 -16.40 6.37
N SER A 117 17.33 -16.14 6.35
CA SER A 117 16.35 -16.97 7.02
C SER A 117 16.33 -18.39 6.42
N PRO A 118 16.37 -19.46 7.24
CA PRO A 118 16.26 -20.84 6.76
C PRO A 118 14.97 -21.13 5.97
N GLU A 119 13.93 -20.32 6.19
CA GLU A 119 12.62 -20.47 5.55
C GLU A 119 12.46 -19.61 4.29
N HIS A 120 13.44 -18.76 3.98
CA HIS A 120 13.36 -17.80 2.88
C HIS A 120 12.98 -18.45 1.57
N LEU A 121 13.70 -19.51 1.17
CA LEU A 121 13.47 -20.16 -0.13
C LEU A 121 12.05 -20.73 -0.26
N ARG A 122 11.49 -21.28 0.82
CA ARG A 122 10.12 -21.82 0.83
C ARG A 122 9.09 -20.71 0.67
N HIS A 123 9.24 -19.62 1.44
CA HIS A 123 8.35 -18.46 1.32
C HIS A 123 8.49 -17.75 -0.04
N ALA A 124 9.71 -17.57 -0.56
CA ALA A 124 9.95 -16.97 -1.87
C ALA A 124 9.34 -17.80 -3.00
N GLN A 125 9.47 -19.12 -2.94
CA GLN A 125 8.83 -20.03 -3.90
C GLN A 125 7.29 -19.95 -3.82
N ALA A 126 6.73 -19.99 -2.61
CA ALA A 126 5.28 -19.89 -2.40
C ALA A 126 4.75 -18.53 -2.88
N SER A 127 5.39 -17.43 -2.45
CA SER A 127 5.06 -16.06 -2.82
C SER A 127 5.00 -15.90 -4.35
N ARG A 128 5.98 -16.41 -5.09
CA ARG A 128 5.99 -16.36 -6.56
C ARG A 128 4.78 -17.07 -7.19
N LEU A 129 4.43 -18.25 -6.69
CA LEU A 129 3.28 -19.01 -7.21
C LEU A 129 1.96 -18.32 -6.86
N LEU A 130 1.85 -17.79 -5.64
CA LEU A 130 0.68 -17.05 -5.17
C LEU A 130 0.52 -15.73 -5.92
N ALA A 131 1.59 -14.99 -6.20
CA ALA A 131 1.55 -13.77 -7.00
C ALA A 131 1.00 -14.03 -8.42
N ARG A 132 1.44 -15.11 -9.08
CA ARG A 132 0.93 -15.52 -10.39
C ARG A 132 -0.56 -15.86 -10.36
N ASN A 133 -1.04 -16.45 -9.27
CA ASN A 133 -2.46 -16.72 -9.08
C ASN A 133 -3.27 -15.45 -8.73
N ILE A 134 -2.90 -14.74 -7.66
CA ILE A 134 -3.63 -13.57 -7.14
C ILE A 134 -3.66 -12.44 -8.15
N PHE A 135 -2.55 -12.17 -8.85
CA PHE A 135 -2.42 -11.03 -9.76
C PHE A 135 -2.49 -11.41 -11.23
N GLY A 136 -1.99 -12.59 -11.60
CA GLY A 136 -2.00 -13.09 -12.98
C GLY A 136 -3.17 -14.03 -13.32
N HIS A 137 -3.98 -14.40 -12.33
CA HIS A 137 -5.09 -15.35 -12.46
C HIS A 137 -4.68 -16.74 -12.99
N GLU A 138 -3.41 -17.12 -12.82
CA GLU A 138 -2.95 -18.46 -13.14
C GLU A 138 -3.46 -19.48 -12.12
N PRO A 139 -3.87 -20.70 -12.53
CA PRO A 139 -4.22 -21.75 -11.59
C PRO A 139 -3.08 -22.08 -10.62
N LEU A 140 -3.42 -22.36 -9.37
CA LEU A 140 -2.42 -22.85 -8.41
C LEU A 140 -1.95 -24.25 -8.84
N PRO A 141 -0.62 -24.53 -8.83
CA PRO A 141 -0.12 -25.86 -9.16
C PRO A 141 -0.44 -26.86 -8.05
N ASP A 142 -0.54 -28.15 -8.39
CA ASP A 142 -0.82 -29.22 -7.40
C ASP A 142 0.23 -29.28 -6.28
N GLY A 143 1.51 -29.15 -6.63
CA GLY A 143 2.62 -29.10 -5.68
C GLY A 143 2.92 -27.68 -5.22
N LEU A 144 2.37 -27.26 -4.07
CA LEU A 144 2.84 -26.07 -3.35
C LEU A 144 3.97 -26.46 -2.39
N PRO A 145 4.94 -25.57 -2.11
CA PRO A 145 5.96 -25.83 -1.11
C PRO A 145 5.31 -25.99 0.27
N ASP A 146 5.85 -26.90 1.08
CA ASP A 146 5.44 -27.05 2.46
C ASP A 146 5.93 -25.84 3.28
N LEU A 147 5.00 -25.16 3.95
CA LEU A 147 5.29 -24.01 4.79
C LEU A 147 4.96 -24.37 6.24
N PRO A 148 5.90 -24.20 7.20
CA PRO A 148 5.68 -24.52 8.62
C PRO A 148 4.83 -23.43 9.30
N ILE A 149 3.68 -23.12 8.71
CA ILE A 149 2.77 -22.09 9.19
C ILE A 149 1.66 -22.76 10.00
N PRO A 150 1.49 -22.41 11.28
CA PRO A 150 0.39 -22.93 12.08
C PRO A 150 -0.95 -22.60 11.42
N MET A 151 -1.78 -23.61 11.20
CA MET A 151 -3.14 -23.40 10.75
C MET A 151 -4.02 -22.95 11.91
N ALA A 152 -4.67 -21.80 11.74
CA ALA A 152 -5.75 -21.35 12.61
C ALA A 152 -7.02 -21.25 11.76
N ALA A 153 -8.11 -21.84 12.23
CA ALA A 153 -9.39 -21.68 11.56
C ALA A 153 -9.84 -20.21 11.63
N LEU A 154 -10.23 -19.65 10.49
CA LEU A 154 -10.78 -18.30 10.44
C LEU A 154 -12.27 -18.36 10.75
N ARG A 155 -12.70 -17.53 11.70
CA ARG A 155 -14.11 -17.34 12.03
C ARG A 155 -14.64 -16.17 11.23
N THR A 156 -15.71 -16.37 10.48
CA THR A 156 -16.36 -15.27 9.77
C THR A 156 -17.15 -14.37 10.72
N THR A 157 -16.96 -13.05 10.58
CA THR A 157 -17.78 -11.99 11.17
C THR A 157 -18.99 -11.72 10.29
N ASP A 158 -20.12 -11.41 10.92
CA ASP A 158 -21.33 -10.90 10.25
C ASP A 158 -21.48 -9.40 10.57
N PRO A 159 -21.11 -8.50 9.64
CA PRO A 159 -21.29 -7.06 9.81
C PRO A 159 -22.74 -6.63 10.09
N GLY A 160 -23.73 -7.33 9.52
CA GLY A 160 -25.14 -7.04 9.74
C GLY A 160 -25.57 -7.32 11.18
N ARG A 161 -25.09 -8.42 11.74
CA ARG A 161 -25.30 -8.75 13.16
C ARG A 161 -24.63 -7.73 14.08
N ILE A 162 -23.36 -7.38 13.83
CA ILE A 162 -22.65 -6.37 14.64
C ILE A 162 -23.37 -5.02 14.56
N ARG A 163 -23.71 -4.56 13.35
CA ARG A 163 -24.45 -3.32 13.12
C ARG A 163 -25.75 -3.27 13.91
N SER A 164 -26.51 -4.37 13.92
CA SER A 164 -27.79 -4.45 14.63
C SER A 164 -27.64 -4.34 16.15
N GLY A 165 -26.49 -4.71 16.70
CA GLY A 165 -26.16 -4.57 18.12
C GLY A 165 -25.52 -3.24 18.51
N LEU A 166 -25.13 -2.40 17.55
CA LEU A 166 -24.50 -1.11 17.81
C LEU A 166 -25.53 -0.01 18.05
N ALA A 167 -25.29 0.81 19.07
CA ALA A 167 -25.98 2.09 19.22
C ALA A 167 -25.45 3.08 18.16
N ALA A 168 -26.05 3.04 16.97
CA ALA A 168 -25.59 3.87 15.85
C ALA A 168 -25.76 5.37 16.17
N PRO A 169 -24.72 6.20 15.97
CA PRO A 169 -24.85 7.65 15.96
C PRO A 169 -25.91 8.10 14.95
N GLN A 170 -26.54 9.25 15.18
CA GLN A 170 -27.52 9.79 14.24
C GLN A 170 -26.91 9.89 12.82
N PRO A 171 -27.65 9.49 11.77
CA PRO A 171 -27.23 9.69 10.40
C PRO A 171 -26.88 11.16 10.14
N CYS A 172 -25.75 11.38 9.49
CA CYS A 172 -25.22 12.70 9.20
C CYS A 172 -24.66 12.66 7.79
N SER A 173 -25.23 13.50 6.92
CA SER A 173 -24.83 13.55 5.52
C SER A 173 -23.42 14.11 5.39
N ARG A 174 -22.68 13.57 4.43
CA ARG A 174 -21.36 14.08 4.07
C ARG A 174 -21.48 15.49 3.51
N ARG A 175 -20.41 16.28 3.67
CA ARG A 175 -20.30 17.56 2.98
C ARG A 175 -20.48 17.34 1.46
N PRO A 176 -21.30 18.16 0.77
CA PRO A 176 -21.45 18.06 -0.67
C PRO A 176 -20.10 18.12 -1.38
N THR A 177 -19.92 17.27 -2.39
CA THR A 177 -18.68 17.12 -3.15
C THR A 177 -18.13 18.46 -3.67
N THR A 178 -19.00 19.35 -4.15
CA THR A 178 -18.62 20.67 -4.66
C THR A 178 -18.02 21.58 -3.57
N GLN A 179 -18.55 21.52 -2.34
CA GLN A 179 -18.02 22.26 -1.20
C GLN A 179 -16.70 21.65 -0.71
N THR A 180 -16.59 20.32 -0.72
CA THR A 180 -15.33 19.60 -0.42
C THR A 180 -14.23 20.04 -1.38
N TYR A 181 -14.50 20.03 -2.69
CA TYR A 181 -13.57 20.49 -3.72
C TYR A 181 -13.18 21.95 -3.53
N ALA A 182 -14.15 22.85 -3.34
CA ALA A 182 -13.89 24.27 -3.17
C ALA A 182 -12.98 24.55 -1.96
N LEU A 183 -13.25 23.88 -0.83
CA LEU A 183 -12.42 24.00 0.37
C LEU A 183 -11.00 23.46 0.14
N ALA A 184 -10.87 22.25 -0.42
CA ALA A 184 -9.56 21.65 -0.69
C ALA A 184 -8.73 22.52 -1.63
N MET A 185 -9.33 23.03 -2.70
CA MET A 185 -8.64 23.89 -3.65
C MET A 185 -8.24 25.24 -3.06
N ASP A 186 -9.07 25.88 -2.23
CA ASP A 186 -8.71 27.10 -1.50
C ASP A 186 -7.42 26.88 -0.69
N ARG A 187 -7.35 25.77 0.05
CA ARG A 187 -6.16 25.41 0.84
C ARG A 187 -4.95 25.15 -0.03
N LEU A 188 -5.09 24.35 -1.09
CA LEU A 188 -3.98 24.00 -1.99
C LEU A 188 -3.44 25.22 -2.75
N TYR A 189 -4.30 26.15 -3.18
CA TYR A 189 -3.87 27.42 -3.78
C TYR A 189 -3.13 28.30 -2.77
N GLY A 190 -3.61 28.37 -1.53
CA GLY A 190 -2.92 29.08 -0.45
C GLY A 190 -1.49 28.59 -0.17
N LEU A 191 -1.19 27.33 -0.47
CA LEU A 191 0.16 26.76 -0.35
C LEU A 191 1.06 27.06 -1.54
N GLY A 192 0.51 27.43 -2.70
CA GLY A 192 1.29 27.69 -3.92
C GLY A 192 2.02 26.46 -4.49
N ILE A 193 1.60 25.24 -4.15
CA ILE A 193 2.29 23.99 -4.53
C ILE A 193 1.83 23.42 -5.87
N LEU A 194 0.66 23.83 -6.37
CA LEU A 194 0.08 23.30 -7.60
C LEU A 194 0.94 23.69 -8.80
N ASP A 195 1.18 22.73 -9.70
CA ASP A 195 2.09 22.86 -10.82
C ASP A 195 1.34 22.56 -12.13
N GLY A 196 0.83 23.63 -12.76
CA GLY A 196 0.08 23.56 -14.00
C GLY A 196 -1.44 23.33 -13.83
N PRO A 197 -2.15 23.18 -14.95
CA PRO A 197 -3.60 23.03 -14.98
C PRO A 197 -4.05 21.62 -14.57
N GLU A 198 -5.33 21.50 -14.21
CA GLU A 198 -6.04 20.22 -14.16
C GLU A 198 -6.15 19.65 -15.59
N MET A 199 -5.84 18.37 -15.76
CA MET A 199 -5.86 17.70 -17.06
C MET A 199 -6.74 16.46 -17.04
N ARG A 200 -7.20 16.07 -18.22
CA ARG A 200 -7.98 14.85 -18.40
C ARG A 200 -7.06 13.62 -18.34
N HIS A 201 -7.54 12.57 -17.68
CA HIS A 201 -6.91 11.25 -17.64
C HIS A 201 -7.87 10.21 -18.20
N HIS A 202 -7.40 9.38 -19.13
CA HIS A 202 -8.21 8.36 -19.80
C HIS A 202 -7.80 6.94 -19.46
N ALA A 203 -6.75 6.72 -18.64
CA ALA A 203 -6.29 5.38 -18.29
C ALA A 203 -7.04 4.82 -17.07
N SER A 204 -8.37 4.90 -17.07
CA SER A 204 -9.24 4.10 -16.21
C SER A 204 -10.64 3.98 -16.80
N LEU A 205 -11.41 2.99 -16.34
CA LEU A 205 -12.81 2.83 -16.75
C LEU A 205 -13.71 3.95 -16.20
N ALA A 206 -13.23 4.84 -15.34
CA ALA A 206 -14.05 5.95 -14.87
C ALA A 206 -14.53 6.83 -16.05
N PRO A 207 -15.82 7.20 -16.11
CA PRO A 207 -16.30 8.14 -17.11
C PRO A 207 -15.70 9.54 -16.90
N TRP A 208 -15.18 9.85 -15.70
CA TRP A 208 -14.36 11.01 -15.42
C TRP A 208 -13.06 10.63 -14.70
N GLY A 209 -11.94 10.72 -15.41
CA GLY A 209 -10.59 10.66 -14.86
C GLY A 209 -9.88 12.01 -15.03
N LEU A 210 -9.23 12.48 -13.97
CA LEU A 210 -8.48 13.73 -13.93
C LEU A 210 -7.10 13.48 -13.35
N LEU A 211 -6.15 14.36 -13.68
CA LEU A 211 -4.84 14.41 -13.03
C LEU A 211 -4.37 15.85 -12.86
N ARG A 212 -3.51 16.07 -11.87
CA ARG A 212 -2.84 17.36 -11.67
C ARG A 212 -1.49 17.18 -10.99
N ARG A 213 -0.50 17.97 -11.44
CA ARG A 213 0.81 17.98 -10.80
C ARG A 213 0.88 18.97 -9.64
N TRP A 214 1.76 18.68 -8.70
CA TRP A 214 2.07 19.52 -7.56
C TRP A 214 3.51 19.30 -7.08
N ARG A 215 4.08 20.25 -6.34
CA ARG A 215 5.47 20.25 -5.89
C ARG A 215 5.59 19.70 -4.47
N LEU A 216 6.43 18.68 -4.31
CA LEU A 216 6.91 18.18 -3.02
C LEU A 216 8.16 18.94 -2.61
N ASP A 217 8.22 19.34 -1.34
CA ASP A 217 9.39 19.97 -0.72
C ASP A 217 9.38 19.73 0.79
N ARG A 218 10.30 18.91 1.30
CA ARG A 218 10.35 18.53 2.72
C ARG A 218 11.78 18.59 3.23
N THR A 219 11.95 19.05 4.46
CA THR A 219 13.23 18.99 5.17
C THR A 219 13.12 18.00 6.32
N VAL A 220 14.16 17.19 6.51
CA VAL A 220 14.31 16.31 7.67
C VAL A 220 15.62 16.63 8.35
N ARG A 221 15.51 17.06 9.61
CA ARG A 221 16.57 17.27 10.60
C ARG A 221 16.24 16.45 11.83
N CYS A 222 16.71 15.21 11.84
CA CYS A 222 16.39 14.20 12.84
C CYS A 222 17.61 13.33 13.10
N GLY A 223 18.02 13.20 14.37
CA GLY A 223 19.23 12.46 14.73
C GLY A 223 20.46 12.97 13.98
N SER A 224 21.12 12.05 13.28
CA SER A 224 22.31 12.32 12.44
C SER A 224 21.98 12.83 11.02
N PHE A 225 20.70 12.91 10.64
CA PHE A 225 20.28 13.25 9.27
C PHE A 225 19.86 14.72 9.16
N ASP A 226 20.36 15.40 8.12
CA ASP A 226 19.96 16.73 7.68
C ASP A 226 19.87 16.73 6.14
N TYR A 227 18.66 16.57 5.61
CA TYR A 227 18.43 16.53 4.16
C TYR A 227 17.13 17.24 3.76
N ARG A 228 17.04 17.55 2.47
CA ARG A 228 15.83 18.03 1.81
C ARG A 228 15.43 17.05 0.72
N LEU A 229 14.13 16.76 0.59
CA LEU A 229 13.55 15.96 -0.49
C LEU A 229 12.60 16.84 -1.30
N GLN A 230 12.87 16.97 -2.59
CA GLN A 230 12.04 17.75 -3.53
C GLN A 230 11.57 16.90 -4.69
N GLY A 231 10.49 17.27 -5.36
CA GLY A 231 10.07 16.59 -6.58
C GLY A 231 8.76 17.12 -7.15
N THR A 232 8.46 16.74 -8.38
CA THR A 232 7.14 16.98 -8.99
C THR A 232 6.31 15.71 -8.88
N MET A 233 5.19 15.81 -8.18
CA MET A 233 4.24 14.72 -7.99
C MET A 233 3.05 14.89 -8.92
N THR A 234 2.37 13.78 -9.23
CA THR A 234 1.08 13.77 -9.92
C THR A 234 0.08 13.01 -9.07
N SER A 235 -1.08 13.60 -8.86
CA SER A 235 -2.24 12.94 -8.23
C SER A 235 -3.37 12.81 -9.23
N TYR A 236 -4.25 11.86 -8.96
CA TYR A 236 -5.36 11.50 -9.84
C TYR A 236 -6.70 11.68 -9.13
N GLY A 237 -7.76 11.80 -9.91
CA GLY A 237 -9.11 11.78 -9.36
C GLY A 237 -10.07 11.12 -10.34
N ARG A 238 -10.93 10.26 -9.81
CA ARG A 238 -11.82 9.41 -10.62
C ARG A 238 -13.24 9.51 -10.09
N GLY A 239 -14.21 9.39 -10.98
CA GLY A 239 -15.61 9.41 -10.57
C GLY A 239 -16.62 9.21 -11.69
N MET A 240 -17.85 8.95 -11.29
CA MET A 240 -19.01 8.81 -12.19
C MET A 240 -19.44 10.15 -12.81
N CYS A 241 -19.11 11.27 -12.16
CA CYS A 241 -19.32 12.63 -12.65
C CYS A 241 -18.08 13.49 -12.39
N LEU A 242 -18.02 14.65 -13.05
CA LEU A 242 -16.88 15.57 -12.98
C LEU A 242 -16.66 16.09 -11.55
N GLU A 243 -17.74 16.39 -10.81
CA GLU A 243 -17.67 16.90 -9.44
C GLU A 243 -16.96 15.90 -8.51
N ASN A 244 -17.33 14.62 -8.60
CA ASN A 244 -16.72 13.56 -7.80
C ASN A 244 -15.24 13.37 -8.17
N ALA A 245 -14.92 13.34 -9.46
CA ALA A 245 -13.53 13.22 -9.91
C ALA A 245 -12.66 14.40 -9.42
N ARG A 246 -13.21 15.63 -9.41
CA ARG A 246 -12.51 16.83 -8.91
C ARG A 246 -12.27 16.80 -7.42
N ALA A 247 -13.27 16.43 -6.62
CA ALA A 247 -13.08 16.32 -5.18
C ALA A 247 -12.10 15.19 -4.84
N SER A 248 -12.20 14.04 -5.51
CA SER A 248 -11.24 12.94 -5.38
C SER A 248 -9.81 13.42 -5.67
N LEU A 249 -9.59 14.12 -6.79
CA LEU A 249 -8.28 14.69 -7.15
C LEU A 249 -7.73 15.64 -6.08
N ALA A 250 -8.55 16.60 -5.63
CA ALA A 250 -8.10 17.58 -4.66
C ALA A 250 -7.79 16.95 -3.31
N MET A 251 -8.61 15.99 -2.85
CA MET A 251 -8.41 15.29 -1.59
C MET A 251 -7.22 14.32 -1.65
N GLU A 252 -6.93 13.69 -2.80
CA GLU A 252 -5.70 12.90 -2.98
C GLU A 252 -4.45 13.77 -2.85
N ILE A 253 -4.45 15.00 -3.39
CA ILE A 253 -3.32 15.94 -3.20
C ILE A 253 -3.17 16.33 -1.72
N VAL A 254 -4.28 16.61 -1.02
CA VAL A 254 -4.30 16.93 0.42
C VAL A 254 -3.71 15.79 1.26
N GLU A 255 -4.12 14.57 0.97
CA GLU A 255 -3.59 13.35 1.59
C GLU A 255 -2.10 13.24 1.32
N ARG A 256 -1.70 13.19 0.05
CA ARG A 256 -0.30 12.98 -0.36
C ARG A 256 0.62 14.07 0.14
N TYR A 257 0.20 15.33 0.16
CA TYR A 257 0.98 16.42 0.78
C TYR A 257 1.24 16.14 2.26
N SER A 258 0.25 15.61 2.99
CA SER A 258 0.35 15.30 4.41
C SER A 258 1.14 14.00 4.68
N SER A 259 1.24 13.10 3.70
CA SER A 259 1.93 11.80 3.78
C SER A 259 3.47 11.88 3.80
N PHE A 260 4.08 13.04 3.54
CA PHE A 260 5.52 13.23 3.67
C PHE A 260 5.85 14.09 4.89
N ALA A 261 6.72 13.56 5.76
CA ALA A 261 7.13 14.25 6.96
C ALA A 261 8.06 15.43 6.63
N ASP A 262 7.86 16.54 7.34
CA ASP A 262 8.90 17.52 7.57
C ASP A 262 9.25 17.39 9.05
N ILE A 263 10.53 17.21 9.37
CA ILE A 263 11.00 16.89 10.71
C ILE A 263 12.08 17.88 11.12
N ARG A 264 11.92 18.52 12.28
CA ARG A 264 12.93 19.38 12.89
C ARG A 264 12.92 19.18 14.39
N ASN A 265 14.10 19.08 15.01
CA ASN A 265 14.26 18.98 16.46
C ASN A 265 13.44 17.82 17.07
N MET A 266 13.52 16.62 16.47
CA MET A 266 12.75 15.44 16.89
C MET A 266 11.22 15.68 16.93
N ARG A 267 10.71 16.50 16.00
CA ARG A 267 9.28 16.79 15.89
C ARG A 267 8.83 16.91 14.44
N ILE A 268 7.61 16.47 14.16
CA ILE A 268 6.90 16.74 12.91
C ILE A 268 6.55 18.23 12.85
N SER A 269 7.12 18.93 11.86
CA SER A 269 6.81 20.33 11.59
C SER A 269 5.36 20.50 11.11
N ASN A 270 4.73 21.58 11.58
CA ASN A 270 3.36 21.97 11.25
C ASN A 270 2.28 20.88 11.48
N ALA A 271 2.55 19.92 12.37
CA ALA A 271 1.51 19.02 12.83
C ALA A 271 0.37 19.83 13.46
N GLN A 272 -0.88 19.49 13.12
CA GLN A 272 -2.04 20.11 13.75
C GLN A 272 -2.07 19.80 15.25
N GLU A 273 -1.71 18.57 15.61
CA GLU A 273 -1.71 18.04 16.98
C GLU A 273 -0.53 17.08 17.16
N GLY A 274 0.03 17.02 18.38
CA GLY A 274 1.15 16.13 18.71
C GLY A 274 2.43 16.41 17.90
N GLY A 275 2.98 15.34 17.32
CA GLY A 275 4.14 15.38 16.44
C GLY A 275 5.49 15.22 17.14
N GLU A 276 5.54 14.86 18.42
CA GLU A 276 6.79 14.49 19.08
C GLU A 276 7.33 13.17 18.54
N ILE A 277 8.65 13.11 18.34
CA ILE A 277 9.35 11.89 17.95
C ILE A 277 10.25 11.45 19.10
N ARG A 278 10.10 10.19 19.49
CA ARG A 278 10.94 9.55 20.52
C ARG A 278 11.82 8.50 19.88
N LEU A 279 13.13 8.59 20.07
CA LEU A 279 14.07 7.52 19.71
C LEU A 279 14.16 6.52 20.87
N ALA A 280 13.72 5.28 20.66
CA ALA A 280 13.74 4.25 21.68
C ALA A 280 13.70 2.84 21.06
N ARG A 281 14.12 1.84 21.84
CA ARG A 281 13.84 0.43 21.55
C ARG A 281 12.42 0.09 22.00
N TRP A 282 11.78 -0.88 21.36
CA TRP A 282 10.45 -1.31 21.79
C TRP A 282 10.45 -1.84 23.24
N SER A 283 11.49 -2.60 23.63
CA SER A 283 11.67 -3.11 25.00
C SER A 283 11.70 -2.03 26.09
N GLN A 284 12.02 -0.78 25.73
CA GLN A 284 12.01 0.37 26.64
C GLN A 284 10.65 1.06 26.73
N LEU A 285 9.75 0.81 25.77
CA LEU A 285 8.42 1.41 25.69
C LEU A 285 7.34 0.42 26.17
N GLY A 286 7.54 -0.88 25.93
CA GLY A 286 6.57 -1.92 26.30
C GLY A 286 5.19 -1.67 25.68
N ASP A 287 4.15 -1.76 26.50
CA ASP A 287 2.75 -1.63 26.08
C ASP A 287 2.35 -0.21 25.66
N GLU A 288 3.19 0.80 25.91
CA GLU A 288 3.00 2.15 25.36
C GLU A 288 3.18 2.18 23.84
N ALA A 289 3.86 1.19 23.26
CA ALA A 289 4.20 1.13 21.85
C ALA A 289 3.62 -0.12 21.17
N LEU A 290 3.23 0.05 19.92
CA LEU A 290 2.96 -1.04 19.01
C LEU A 290 4.19 -1.93 18.88
N ASN A 291 4.03 -3.24 19.14
CA ASN A 291 5.06 -4.21 18.84
C ASN A 291 5.23 -4.35 17.31
N PRO A 292 6.38 -3.99 16.71
CA PRO A 292 6.55 -4.04 15.25
C PRO A 292 6.36 -5.45 14.67
N ASN A 293 6.62 -6.51 15.44
CA ASN A 293 6.43 -7.89 15.00
C ASN A 293 4.96 -8.29 14.82
N SER A 294 4.01 -7.43 15.18
CA SER A 294 2.59 -7.59 14.85
C SER A 294 2.22 -7.11 13.44
N LEU A 295 3.14 -6.45 12.72
CA LEU A 295 2.92 -5.83 11.40
C LEU A 295 3.32 -6.71 10.21
N ARG A 296 3.30 -8.04 10.38
CA ARG A 296 3.58 -9.02 9.31
C ARG A 296 4.89 -8.72 8.55
N LEU A 297 5.94 -8.33 9.27
CA LEU A 297 7.24 -7.97 8.68
C LEU A 297 7.90 -9.14 7.93
N GLU A 298 8.67 -8.82 6.89
CA GLU A 298 9.47 -9.77 6.12
C GLU A 298 10.60 -10.38 6.97
N VAL A 299 11.14 -9.57 7.87
CA VAL A 299 12.17 -9.93 8.85
C VAL A 299 11.68 -9.53 10.23
N PRO A 300 11.70 -10.44 11.22
CA PRO A 300 11.37 -10.08 12.59
C PRO A 300 12.23 -8.91 13.10
N TYR A 301 11.58 -7.90 13.65
CA TYR A 301 12.21 -6.80 14.34
C TYR A 301 12.92 -7.32 15.61
N ALA A 302 14.19 -6.95 15.77
CA ALA A 302 15.10 -7.46 16.79
C ALA A 302 15.46 -6.38 17.84
N ASP A 303 14.48 -5.57 18.22
CA ASP A 303 14.58 -4.55 19.27
C ASP A 303 15.61 -3.44 19.00
N GLN A 304 15.94 -3.18 17.73
CA GLN A 304 16.80 -2.06 17.35
C GLN A 304 16.11 -0.71 17.65
N PRO A 305 16.83 0.37 18.00
CA PRO A 305 16.20 1.67 18.18
C PRO A 305 15.42 2.12 16.95
N LEU A 306 14.21 2.64 17.17
CA LEU A 306 13.34 3.24 16.16
C LEU A 306 12.89 4.63 16.64
N HIS A 307 12.51 5.47 15.69
CA HIS A 307 11.80 6.71 15.87
C HIS A 307 10.31 6.41 15.94
N TRP A 308 9.71 6.83 17.03
CA TRP A 308 8.32 6.59 17.35
C TRP A 308 7.55 7.90 17.37
N LEU A 309 6.31 7.88 16.90
CA LEU A 309 5.36 8.98 17.05
C LEU A 309 4.05 8.48 17.64
N GLU A 310 3.23 9.40 18.10
CA GLU A 310 1.92 9.10 18.69
C GLU A 310 0.86 8.74 17.63
N ALA A 311 0.12 7.68 17.92
CA ALA A 311 -1.16 7.31 17.34
C ALA A 311 -2.19 7.06 18.45
N LEU A 312 -3.47 7.09 18.09
CA LEU A 312 -4.57 6.78 19.00
C LEU A 312 -5.27 5.51 18.56
N ASP A 313 -5.66 4.65 19.50
CA ASP A 313 -6.57 3.56 19.22
C ASP A 313 -8.04 4.03 19.11
N LYS A 314 -8.96 3.10 18.85
CA LYS A 314 -10.42 3.37 18.77
C LYS A 314 -11.02 3.99 20.04
N THR A 315 -10.39 3.79 21.20
CA THR A 315 -10.83 4.34 22.49
C THR A 315 -10.23 5.71 22.79
N GLY A 316 -9.33 6.19 21.92
CA GLY A 316 -8.55 7.40 22.14
C GLY A 316 -7.31 7.18 23.02
N GLN A 317 -6.94 5.93 23.31
CA GLN A 317 -5.74 5.65 24.09
C GLN A 317 -4.49 5.86 23.23
N HIS A 318 -3.50 6.52 23.82
CA HIS A 318 -2.21 6.77 23.20
C HIS A 318 -1.42 5.47 23.00
N ARG A 319 -0.86 5.31 21.80
CA ARG A 319 0.09 4.27 21.41
C ARG A 319 1.17 4.86 20.53
N LEU A 320 2.42 4.46 20.76
CA LEU A 320 3.53 4.83 19.90
C LEU A 320 3.62 3.87 18.70
N VAL A 321 3.77 4.43 17.51
CA VAL A 321 3.98 3.69 16.25
C VAL A 321 5.27 4.16 15.57
N PRO A 322 6.00 3.29 14.85
CA PRO A 322 7.21 3.71 14.14
C PRO A 322 6.89 4.79 13.10
N VAL A 323 7.71 5.85 13.03
CA VAL A 323 7.54 6.95 12.07
C VAL A 323 7.54 6.42 10.63
N GLN A 324 8.40 5.43 10.35
CA GLN A 324 8.48 4.79 9.04
C GLN A 324 7.24 3.96 8.66
N SER A 325 6.35 3.64 9.61
CA SER A 325 5.05 2.99 9.34
C SER A 325 3.94 3.99 8.99
N VAL A 326 4.22 5.30 9.13
CA VAL A 326 3.24 6.39 9.03
C VAL A 326 3.47 7.26 7.80
N TYR A 327 4.72 7.65 7.54
CA TYR A 327 5.07 8.56 6.45
C TYR A 327 5.72 7.84 5.27
N LEU A 328 5.35 8.27 4.06
CA LEU A 328 5.99 7.82 2.82
C LEU A 328 7.41 8.36 2.74
N PHE A 329 8.33 7.53 2.22
CA PHE A 329 9.75 7.90 2.07
C PHE A 329 10.38 8.44 3.36
N ALA A 330 9.99 7.92 4.53
CA ALA A 330 10.65 8.25 5.78
C ALA A 330 12.09 7.70 5.77
N ASN A 331 13.08 8.58 5.56
CA ASN A 331 14.50 8.27 5.68
C ASN A 331 15.02 8.89 6.99
N LEU A 332 15.33 8.03 7.95
CA LEU A 332 15.73 8.36 9.31
C LEU A 332 16.95 7.51 9.68
N ASP A 333 17.70 7.89 10.71
CA ASP A 333 18.88 7.18 11.15
C ASP A 333 18.55 5.93 11.98
N GLU A 334 17.81 5.00 11.37
CA GLU A 334 17.31 3.75 11.96
C GLU A 334 17.34 2.59 10.95
N VAL A 335 17.06 1.38 11.43
CA VAL A 335 16.88 0.20 10.56
C VAL A 335 15.56 0.27 9.79
N ARG A 336 15.49 -0.37 8.63
CA ARG A 336 14.24 -0.52 7.87
C ARG A 336 13.41 -1.67 8.43
N LEU A 337 12.10 -1.45 8.52
CA LEU A 337 11.11 -2.47 8.84
C LEU A 337 10.51 -3.14 7.60
N TYR A 338 10.53 -2.47 6.44
CA TYR A 338 9.82 -2.88 5.23
C TYR A 338 10.72 -2.84 4.00
N SER A 339 10.53 -3.77 3.06
CA SER A 339 11.16 -3.71 1.73
C SER A 339 10.59 -2.58 0.87
N GLY A 340 9.29 -2.29 1.01
CA GLY A 340 8.57 -1.29 0.23
C GLY A 340 7.21 -0.95 0.83
N LEU A 341 7.18 -0.05 1.83
CA LEU A 341 5.91 0.39 2.42
C LEU A 341 5.16 1.33 1.47
N GLY A 342 3.92 0.95 1.13
CA GLY A 342 3.02 1.74 0.30
C GLY A 342 2.16 2.76 1.07
N SER A 343 1.23 3.39 0.34
CA SER A 343 0.31 4.38 0.90
C SER A 343 -0.83 3.82 1.74
N THR A 344 -1.03 2.50 1.74
CA THR A 344 -2.13 1.81 2.43
C THR A 344 -2.49 2.42 3.78
N GLY A 345 -3.74 2.84 3.93
CA GLY A 345 -4.29 3.40 5.16
C GLY A 345 -4.05 4.89 5.32
N LEU A 346 -3.38 5.57 4.38
CA LEU A 346 -3.39 7.03 4.31
C LEU A 346 -4.69 7.48 3.69
N ALA A 347 -5.40 8.35 4.39
CA ALA A 347 -6.66 8.88 3.87
C ALA A 347 -6.91 10.29 4.37
N SER A 348 -7.48 11.11 3.49
CA SER A 348 -8.03 12.42 3.83
C SER A 348 -9.56 12.39 3.90
N GLY A 349 -10.16 13.35 4.61
CA GLY A 349 -11.60 13.45 4.76
C GLY A 349 -12.08 14.85 5.13
N ASN A 350 -13.40 15.09 5.06
CA ASN A 350 -13.96 16.35 5.55
C ASN A 350 -13.97 16.44 7.07
N THR A 351 -14.02 15.28 7.73
CA THR A 351 -13.95 15.11 9.18
C THR A 351 -12.92 14.01 9.52
N PRO A 352 -12.41 13.95 10.76
CA PRO A 352 -11.55 12.85 11.19
C PRO A 352 -12.17 11.47 10.97
N GLU A 353 -13.47 11.31 11.19
CA GLU A 353 -14.19 10.05 10.99
C GLU A 353 -14.22 9.65 9.52
N GLU A 354 -14.45 10.60 8.60
CA GLU A 354 -14.37 10.30 7.15
C GLU A 354 -12.98 9.80 6.76
N ALA A 355 -11.92 10.47 7.22
CA ALA A 355 -10.55 10.07 6.93
C ALA A 355 -10.23 8.68 7.49
N LYS A 356 -10.61 8.40 8.75
CA LYS A 356 -10.39 7.10 9.39
C LYS A 356 -11.17 5.97 8.71
N VAL A 357 -12.42 6.21 8.32
CA VAL A 357 -13.23 5.22 7.56
C VAL A 357 -12.56 4.89 6.23
N SER A 358 -12.14 5.91 5.46
CA SER A 358 -11.42 5.68 4.20
C SER A 358 -10.11 4.92 4.40
N GLY A 359 -9.32 5.28 5.42
CA GLY A 359 -8.07 4.58 5.73
C GLY A 359 -8.28 3.12 6.18
N LEU A 360 -9.31 2.84 6.97
CA LEU A 360 -9.67 1.47 7.36
C LEU A 360 -10.13 0.64 6.17
N LEU A 361 -10.98 1.20 5.30
CA LEU A 361 -11.45 0.51 4.11
C LEU A 361 -10.31 0.19 3.14
N GLU A 362 -9.35 1.11 2.97
CA GLU A 362 -8.15 0.84 2.15
C GLU A 362 -7.27 -0.25 2.78
N VAL A 363 -7.08 -0.26 4.11
CA VAL A 363 -6.37 -1.35 4.80
C VAL A 363 -7.07 -2.69 4.57
N ILE A 364 -8.39 -2.74 4.73
CA ILE A 364 -9.19 -3.96 4.50
C ILE A 364 -9.12 -4.40 3.04
N GLU A 365 -9.16 -3.46 2.10
CA GLU A 365 -9.02 -3.73 0.67
C GLU A 365 -7.68 -4.40 0.35
N ARG A 366 -6.58 -3.82 0.82
CA ARG A 366 -5.22 -4.31 0.58
C ARG A 366 -4.95 -5.63 1.29
N ASP A 367 -5.48 -5.80 2.50
CA ASP A 367 -5.48 -7.07 3.21
C ASP A 367 -6.24 -8.15 2.42
N SER A 368 -7.45 -7.84 1.95
CA SER A 368 -8.29 -8.76 1.18
C SER A 368 -7.61 -9.19 -0.13
N GLU A 369 -6.98 -8.26 -0.84
CA GLU A 369 -6.21 -8.57 -2.04
C GLU A 369 -5.01 -9.48 -1.74
N ALA A 370 -4.35 -9.29 -0.59
CA ALA A 370 -3.17 -10.06 -0.21
C ALA A 370 -3.51 -11.48 0.27
N VAL A 371 -4.67 -11.70 0.91
CA VAL A 371 -5.00 -12.98 1.56
C VAL A 371 -6.00 -13.85 0.79
N VAL A 372 -6.58 -13.36 -0.31
CA VAL A 372 -7.53 -14.11 -1.14
C VAL A 372 -6.88 -14.53 -2.46
N SER A 373 -6.66 -15.84 -2.62
CA SER A 373 -6.28 -16.46 -3.88
C SER A 373 -7.37 -16.31 -4.94
N PHE A 374 -6.97 -16.29 -6.21
CA PHE A 374 -7.90 -16.22 -7.32
C PHE A 374 -8.69 -17.53 -7.44
N ASP A 375 -10.02 -17.41 -7.41
CA ASP A 375 -10.98 -18.49 -7.56
C ASP A 375 -12.03 -18.10 -8.63
N PRO A 376 -12.05 -18.77 -9.80
CA PRO A 376 -13.07 -18.54 -10.83
C PRO A 376 -14.51 -18.68 -10.31
N GLY A 377 -14.76 -19.52 -9.31
CA GLY A 377 -16.09 -19.71 -8.70
C GLY A 377 -16.59 -18.50 -7.91
N ARG A 378 -15.70 -17.53 -7.61
CA ARG A 378 -16.04 -16.25 -6.99
C ARG A 378 -16.16 -15.11 -8.01
N CYS A 379 -16.02 -15.40 -9.30
CA CYS A 379 -16.15 -14.40 -10.35
C CYS A 379 -17.62 -14.16 -10.74
N PHE A 380 -17.95 -12.93 -11.12
CA PHE A 380 -19.28 -12.54 -11.58
C PHE A 380 -19.24 -11.36 -12.54
N LEU A 381 -20.32 -11.19 -13.31
CA LEU A 381 -20.60 -10.00 -14.10
C LEU A 381 -21.56 -9.09 -13.34
N LEU A 382 -21.45 -7.79 -13.57
CA LEU A 382 -22.26 -6.78 -12.91
C LEU A 382 -23.35 -6.25 -13.84
N GLU A 383 -24.56 -6.10 -13.31
CA GLU A 383 -25.66 -5.34 -13.89
C GLU A 383 -26.17 -4.30 -12.89
N SER A 384 -26.99 -3.35 -13.32
CA SER A 384 -27.55 -2.34 -12.43
C SER A 384 -28.97 -1.96 -12.87
N ARG A 385 -29.82 -1.67 -11.90
CA ARG A 385 -31.16 -1.10 -12.11
C ARG A 385 -31.13 0.41 -12.26
N ASP A 386 -30.04 1.08 -11.87
CA ASP A 386 -29.84 2.51 -12.11
C ASP A 386 -29.52 2.78 -13.59
N GLU A 387 -30.32 3.63 -14.23
CA GLU A 387 -30.20 3.91 -15.67
C GLU A 387 -28.85 4.49 -16.08
N LYS A 388 -28.19 5.29 -15.22
CA LYS A 388 -26.89 5.90 -15.54
C LYS A 388 -25.78 4.87 -15.47
N ILE A 389 -25.79 4.02 -14.44
CA ILE A 389 -24.81 2.96 -14.28
C ILE A 389 -25.00 1.89 -15.36
N ASN A 390 -26.24 1.46 -15.60
CA ASN A 390 -26.52 0.50 -16.67
C ASN A 390 -26.14 1.08 -18.04
N GLY A 391 -26.40 2.37 -18.28
CA GLY A 391 -25.95 3.06 -19.49
C GLY A 391 -24.42 3.09 -19.65
N LEU A 392 -23.65 3.17 -18.57
CA LEU A 392 -22.19 3.04 -18.59
C LEU A 392 -21.75 1.61 -18.92
N LEU A 393 -22.36 0.61 -18.27
CA LEU A 393 -22.09 -0.81 -18.55
C LEU A 393 -22.40 -1.17 -20.01
N ASP A 394 -23.51 -0.65 -20.56
CA ASP A 394 -23.87 -0.82 -21.98
C ASP A 394 -22.86 -0.16 -22.92
N ARG A 395 -22.27 0.97 -22.54
CA ARG A 395 -21.19 1.58 -23.32
C ARG A 395 -19.96 0.70 -23.37
N TYR A 396 -19.57 0.07 -22.25
CA TYR A 396 -18.47 -0.91 -22.26
C TYR A 396 -18.78 -2.06 -23.20
N ARG A 397 -19.97 -2.67 -23.10
CA ARG A 397 -20.41 -3.76 -23.99
C ARG A 397 -20.34 -3.36 -25.47
N LYS A 398 -20.83 -2.17 -25.83
CA LYS A 398 -20.79 -1.64 -27.20
C LYS A 398 -19.37 -1.40 -27.71
N GLN A 399 -18.43 -1.09 -26.83
CA GLN A 399 -17.01 -0.93 -27.14
C GLN A 399 -16.21 -2.23 -27.07
N GLY A 400 -16.85 -3.37 -26.75
CA GLY A 400 -16.15 -4.65 -26.57
C GLY A 400 -15.25 -4.67 -25.34
N ILE A 401 -15.56 -3.87 -24.32
CA ILE A 401 -14.87 -3.87 -23.02
C ILE A 401 -15.66 -4.78 -22.09
N HIS A 402 -15.00 -5.75 -21.49
CA HIS A 402 -15.61 -6.78 -20.65
C HIS A 402 -15.02 -6.80 -19.24
N PRO A 403 -15.43 -5.87 -18.35
CA PRO A 403 -15.03 -5.91 -16.95
C PRO A 403 -15.66 -7.12 -16.24
N VAL A 404 -14.84 -7.85 -15.49
CA VAL A 404 -15.25 -8.97 -14.65
C VAL A 404 -14.92 -8.65 -13.21
N PHE A 405 -15.75 -9.12 -12.28
CA PHE A 405 -15.55 -8.93 -10.85
C PHE A 405 -15.17 -10.26 -10.20
N HIS A 406 -14.26 -10.21 -9.23
CA HIS A 406 -13.93 -11.29 -8.33
C HIS A 406 -14.23 -10.83 -6.89
N ASP A 407 -15.03 -11.61 -6.18
CA ASP A 407 -15.36 -11.34 -4.78
C ASP A 407 -14.13 -11.60 -3.90
N LEU A 408 -13.64 -10.58 -3.20
CA LEU A 408 -12.51 -10.66 -2.27
C LEU A 408 -12.94 -10.59 -0.81
N THR A 409 -14.24 -10.62 -0.50
CA THR A 409 -14.74 -10.53 0.88
C THR A 409 -14.08 -11.61 1.74
N THR A 410 -13.41 -11.20 2.81
CA THR A 410 -12.69 -12.06 3.74
C THR A 410 -13.58 -12.46 4.92
N GLU A 411 -13.00 -13.10 5.94
CA GLU A 411 -13.65 -13.39 7.21
C GLU A 411 -14.11 -12.14 7.97
N LEU A 412 -13.63 -10.94 7.62
CA LEU A 412 -14.15 -9.67 8.16
C LEU A 412 -15.59 -9.38 7.70
N GLY A 413 -16.04 -10.00 6.61
CA GLY A 413 -17.38 -9.82 6.05
C GLY A 413 -17.62 -8.46 5.36
N VAL A 414 -16.63 -7.57 5.36
CA VAL A 414 -16.71 -6.26 4.68
C VAL A 414 -16.61 -6.48 3.16
N PRO A 415 -17.59 -5.98 2.37
CA PRO A 415 -17.57 -6.12 0.92
C PRO A 415 -16.27 -5.59 0.31
N CYS A 416 -15.56 -6.46 -0.39
CA CYS A 416 -14.36 -6.11 -1.15
C CYS A 416 -14.40 -6.83 -2.50
N TYR A 417 -14.16 -6.10 -3.59
CA TYR A 417 -14.21 -6.65 -4.94
C TYR A 417 -12.97 -6.27 -5.74
N LYS A 418 -12.51 -7.17 -6.60
CA LYS A 418 -11.53 -6.90 -7.65
C LYS A 418 -12.25 -6.80 -8.97
N CYS A 419 -12.13 -5.66 -9.65
CA CYS A 419 -12.54 -5.53 -11.05
C CYS A 419 -11.31 -5.73 -11.93
N PHE A 420 -11.43 -6.57 -12.96
CA PHE A 420 -10.34 -6.83 -13.90
C PHE A 420 -10.84 -6.93 -15.33
N VAL A 421 -9.94 -6.61 -16.26
CA VAL A 421 -10.16 -6.66 -17.71
C VAL A 421 -9.00 -7.40 -18.34
N HIS A 422 -9.28 -8.47 -19.08
CA HIS A 422 -8.26 -9.18 -19.87
C HIS A 422 -7.90 -8.36 -21.11
N LEU A 423 -6.61 -8.19 -21.37
CA LEU A 423 -6.13 -7.46 -22.54
C LEU A 423 -6.19 -8.36 -23.78
N ALA A 424 -6.44 -7.77 -24.95
CA ALA A 424 -6.52 -8.52 -26.22
C ALA A 424 -5.21 -9.26 -26.56
N GLU A 425 -4.07 -8.68 -26.19
CA GLU A 425 -2.72 -9.23 -26.40
C GLU A 425 -2.27 -10.19 -25.29
N GLY A 426 -3.15 -10.53 -24.35
CA GLY A 426 -2.85 -11.33 -23.17
C GLY A 426 -2.49 -10.51 -21.93
N GLY A 427 -2.62 -11.14 -20.76
CA GLY A 427 -2.54 -10.47 -19.46
C GLY A 427 -3.84 -9.75 -19.07
N LEU A 428 -3.79 -8.99 -17.98
CA LEU A 428 -4.94 -8.28 -17.45
C LEU A 428 -4.52 -6.97 -16.76
N VAL A 429 -5.48 -6.05 -16.66
CA VAL A 429 -5.43 -4.91 -15.72
C VAL A 429 -6.48 -5.12 -14.63
N LYS A 430 -6.20 -4.63 -13.42
CA LYS A 430 -7.10 -4.79 -12.27
C LYS A 430 -7.08 -3.58 -11.36
N ALA A 431 -8.14 -3.43 -10.58
CA ALA A 431 -8.18 -2.63 -9.37
C ALA A 431 -9.11 -3.29 -8.35
N THR A 432 -8.98 -2.87 -7.10
CA THR A 432 -9.75 -3.35 -5.96
C THR A 432 -10.55 -2.21 -5.36
N GLY A 433 -11.56 -2.56 -4.57
CA GLY A 433 -12.36 -1.58 -3.85
C GLY A 433 -13.09 -2.24 -2.69
N ALA A 434 -13.02 -1.62 -1.51
CA ALA A 434 -13.75 -2.04 -0.32
C ALA A 434 -14.62 -0.92 0.24
N ASP A 435 -15.81 -1.27 0.71
CA ASP A 435 -16.76 -0.35 1.35
C ASP A 435 -17.79 -1.16 2.14
N LEU A 436 -18.37 -0.59 3.20
CA LEU A 436 -19.52 -1.17 3.89
C LEU A 436 -20.74 -1.32 2.98
N SER A 437 -20.83 -0.54 1.89
CA SER A 437 -21.78 -0.68 0.79
C SER A 437 -21.12 -1.43 -0.36
N GLY A 438 -21.53 -2.68 -0.58
CA GLY A 438 -21.14 -3.49 -1.72
C GLY A 438 -21.29 -2.79 -3.08
N PRO A 439 -22.39 -2.05 -3.33
CA PRO A 439 -22.48 -1.19 -4.52
C PRO A 439 -21.30 -0.21 -4.67
N ARG A 440 -20.93 0.49 -3.59
CA ARG A 440 -19.81 1.45 -3.63
C ARG A 440 -18.46 0.76 -3.80
N ALA A 441 -18.24 -0.38 -3.14
CA ALA A 441 -17.04 -1.19 -3.30
C ALA A 441 -16.85 -1.64 -4.76
N ALA A 442 -17.91 -2.13 -5.40
CA ALA A 442 -17.87 -2.58 -6.80
C ALA A 442 -17.62 -1.40 -7.76
N LEU A 443 -18.28 -0.26 -7.55
CA LEU A 443 -18.05 0.93 -8.38
C LEU A 443 -16.64 1.52 -8.18
N SER A 444 -16.09 1.47 -6.96
CA SER A 444 -14.70 1.90 -6.70
C SER A 444 -13.73 1.02 -7.50
N ALA A 445 -13.84 -0.31 -7.34
CA ALA A 445 -13.00 -1.27 -8.07
C ALA A 445 -13.11 -1.06 -9.59
N LEU A 446 -14.33 -0.86 -10.11
CA LEU A 446 -14.56 -0.60 -11.54
C LEU A 446 -13.88 0.69 -12.01
N THR A 447 -14.13 1.81 -11.33
CA THR A 447 -13.67 3.13 -11.79
C THR A 447 -12.15 3.32 -11.64
N GLU A 448 -11.53 2.55 -10.74
CA GLU A 448 -10.07 2.51 -10.56
C GLU A 448 -9.35 1.58 -11.53
N THR A 449 -10.02 0.60 -12.16
CA THR A 449 -9.38 -0.31 -13.11
C THR A 449 -8.73 0.49 -14.25
N PRO A 450 -7.40 0.38 -14.45
CA PRO A 450 -6.64 1.26 -15.33
C PRO A 450 -6.72 0.84 -16.80
N PHE A 451 -7.94 0.72 -17.32
CA PHE A 451 -8.22 0.39 -18.71
C PHE A 451 -8.66 1.65 -19.48
N PRO A 452 -8.14 1.93 -20.69
CA PRO A 452 -8.47 3.14 -21.42
C PRO A 452 -9.97 3.28 -21.75
N PHE A 453 -10.59 4.40 -21.38
CA PHE A 453 -11.99 4.72 -21.69
C PHE A 453 -12.21 6.25 -21.81
N PRO A 454 -13.07 6.74 -22.73
CA PRO A 454 -13.92 6.00 -23.67
C PRO A 454 -13.25 5.65 -25.01
N ASP A 455 -12.05 6.15 -25.27
CA ASP A 455 -11.38 6.02 -26.57
C ASP A 455 -10.32 4.90 -26.57
N GLY A 456 -10.64 3.81 -25.87
CA GLY A 456 -9.76 2.65 -25.69
C GLY A 456 -10.00 1.52 -26.68
N PRO A 457 -9.08 0.53 -26.75
CA PRO A 457 -9.27 -0.68 -27.52
C PRO A 457 -10.36 -1.58 -26.89
N ALA A 458 -10.86 -2.54 -27.66
CA ALA A 458 -11.64 -3.64 -27.11
C ALA A 458 -10.76 -4.51 -26.18
N SER A 459 -11.38 -5.11 -25.16
CA SER A 459 -10.71 -6.09 -24.31
C SER A 459 -10.79 -7.49 -24.93
N ALA A 460 -10.14 -8.48 -24.32
CA ALA A 460 -10.50 -9.87 -24.58
C ALA A 460 -11.92 -10.15 -24.02
N PRO A 461 -12.65 -11.13 -24.58
CA PRO A 461 -13.95 -11.54 -24.06
C PRO A 461 -13.89 -11.98 -22.60
N ALA A 462 -14.97 -11.74 -21.85
CA ALA A 462 -15.12 -12.32 -20.52
C ALA A 462 -15.18 -13.87 -20.58
N PRO A 463 -14.80 -14.57 -19.50
CA PRO A 463 -15.10 -15.99 -19.33
C PRO A 463 -16.59 -16.26 -19.55
N ARG A 464 -16.91 -17.43 -20.12
CA ARG A 464 -18.29 -17.85 -20.37
C ARG A 464 -18.99 -18.22 -19.06
N ASP A 465 -20.32 -18.14 -19.07
CA ASP A 465 -21.21 -18.68 -18.03
C ASP A 465 -20.96 -18.13 -16.61
N LEU A 466 -20.41 -16.92 -16.50
CA LEU A 466 -20.28 -16.24 -15.21
C LEU A 466 -21.65 -15.81 -14.68
N PRO A 467 -21.90 -15.98 -13.36
CA PRO A 467 -23.13 -15.50 -12.77
C PRO A 467 -23.22 -13.97 -12.88
N VAL A 468 -24.42 -13.46 -13.07
CA VAL A 468 -24.71 -12.02 -13.06
C VAL A 468 -25.19 -11.63 -11.66
N ARG A 469 -24.60 -10.58 -11.09
CA ARG A 469 -25.08 -9.95 -9.86
C ARG A 469 -25.58 -8.54 -10.18
N VAL A 470 -26.73 -8.18 -9.62
CA VAL A 470 -27.28 -6.83 -9.69
C VAL A 470 -26.61 -5.98 -8.62
N LEU A 471 -26.07 -4.83 -9.02
CA LEU A 471 -25.31 -3.93 -8.17
C LEU A 471 -26.06 -3.57 -6.90
N GLU A 472 -27.34 -3.23 -7.01
CA GLU A 472 -28.18 -2.81 -5.89
C GLU A 472 -28.60 -3.97 -4.95
N ASP A 473 -28.35 -5.23 -5.34
CA ASP A 473 -28.60 -6.41 -4.50
C ASP A 473 -27.34 -6.84 -3.72
N LEU A 474 -26.19 -6.18 -3.96
CA LEU A 474 -24.97 -6.41 -3.16
C LEU A 474 -25.18 -5.93 -1.70
N PRO A 475 -24.50 -6.55 -0.72
CA PRO A 475 -24.71 -6.24 0.71
C PRO A 475 -24.48 -4.75 1.04
N ASP A 476 -25.29 -4.16 1.91
CA ASP A 476 -25.09 -2.80 2.40
C ASP A 476 -25.21 -2.71 3.93
N PHE A 477 -24.08 -2.41 4.57
CA PHE A 477 -23.94 -2.27 6.01
C PHE A 477 -23.78 -0.81 6.46
N CYS A 478 -23.96 0.18 5.57
CA CYS A 478 -23.81 1.57 5.92
C CYS A 478 -24.76 2.03 7.02
N THR A 479 -24.25 2.82 7.94
CA THR A 479 -25.01 3.37 9.07
C THR A 479 -25.64 4.73 8.76
N GLY A 480 -25.29 5.35 7.63
CA GLY A 480 -25.77 6.67 7.24
C GLY A 480 -24.95 7.84 7.82
N SER A 481 -23.86 7.58 8.54
CA SER A 481 -22.89 8.60 8.98
C SER A 481 -21.45 8.07 8.98
N ALA A 482 -20.47 8.96 8.87
CA ALA A 482 -19.05 8.57 8.98
C ALA A 482 -18.73 8.03 10.38
N ALA A 483 -19.27 8.64 11.43
CA ALA A 483 -19.07 8.19 12.81
C ALA A 483 -19.65 6.78 13.04
N GLY A 484 -20.85 6.49 12.54
CA GLY A 484 -21.44 5.15 12.66
C GLY A 484 -20.70 4.11 11.83
N ASN A 485 -20.23 4.48 10.63
CA ASN A 485 -19.43 3.60 9.79
C ASN A 485 -18.08 3.28 10.46
N LEU A 486 -17.45 4.27 11.08
CA LEU A 486 -16.21 4.08 11.85
C LEU A 486 -16.44 3.10 13.01
N ALA A 487 -17.48 3.32 13.82
CA ALA A 487 -17.82 2.45 14.94
C ALA A 487 -18.10 1.00 14.49
N LEU A 488 -18.78 0.83 13.35
CA LEU A 488 -19.02 -0.50 12.78
C LEU A 488 -17.73 -1.19 12.34
N LEU A 489 -16.86 -0.50 11.60
CA LEU A 489 -15.58 -1.06 11.16
C LEU A 489 -14.68 -1.42 12.35
N GLU A 490 -14.61 -0.56 13.37
CA GLU A 490 -13.87 -0.82 14.60
C GLU A 490 -14.42 -2.02 15.38
N ALA A 491 -15.75 -2.20 15.40
CA ALA A 491 -16.39 -3.35 16.03
C ALA A 491 -16.16 -4.67 15.25
N ILE A 492 -16.13 -4.60 13.91
CA ILE A 492 -15.79 -5.75 13.05
C ILE A 492 -14.35 -6.20 13.31
N LEU A 493 -13.40 -5.25 13.39
CA LEU A 493 -12.01 -5.56 13.71
C LEU A 493 -11.86 -6.14 15.12
N ASP A 494 -12.57 -5.57 16.11
CA ASP A 494 -12.57 -6.05 17.49
C ASP A 494 -13.10 -7.47 17.63
N ASP A 495 -14.16 -7.81 16.89
CA ASP A 495 -14.72 -9.16 16.82
C ASP A 495 -13.65 -10.18 16.36
N GLN A 496 -12.71 -9.77 15.51
CA GLN A 496 -11.55 -10.56 15.07
C GLN A 496 -10.28 -10.36 15.92
N GLY A 497 -10.34 -9.57 17.00
CA GLY A 497 -9.20 -9.32 17.88
C GLY A 497 -8.16 -8.34 17.33
N HIS A 498 -8.53 -7.56 16.31
CA HIS A 498 -7.69 -6.50 15.75
C HIS A 498 -8.02 -5.14 16.37
N VAL A 499 -6.99 -4.38 16.73
CA VAL A 499 -7.14 -3.02 17.28
C VAL A 499 -6.51 -2.02 16.30
N PRO A 500 -7.32 -1.21 15.60
CA PRO A 500 -6.78 -0.20 14.69
C PRO A 500 -6.12 0.96 15.45
N LEU A 501 -5.04 1.49 14.89
CA LEU A 501 -4.32 2.67 15.36
C LEU A 501 -4.37 3.77 14.30
N TYR A 502 -4.59 5.00 14.73
CA TYR A 502 -4.73 6.17 13.86
C TYR A 502 -3.67 7.22 14.21
N ALA A 503 -2.68 7.40 13.34
CA ALA A 503 -1.74 8.51 13.43
C ALA A 503 -2.31 9.74 12.71
N ASN A 504 -2.46 10.85 13.43
CA ASN A 504 -2.91 12.11 12.84
C ASN A 504 -1.75 12.78 12.10
N VAL A 505 -1.82 12.81 10.77
CA VAL A 505 -0.80 13.45 9.92
C VAL A 505 -1.29 14.78 9.32
N THR A 506 -2.40 15.30 9.84
CA THR A 506 -3.00 16.56 9.40
C THR A 506 -2.02 17.72 9.54
N LYS A 507 -1.82 18.46 8.45
CA LYS A 507 -1.02 19.68 8.42
C LYS A 507 -1.85 20.90 8.80
N ARG A 508 -1.34 21.72 9.72
CA ARG A 508 -2.02 22.90 10.27
C ARG A 508 -2.42 23.91 9.19
N GLU A 509 -1.64 24.02 8.13
CA GLU A 509 -1.88 24.89 6.99
C GLU A 509 -3.05 24.41 6.11
N LEU A 510 -3.28 23.10 6.02
CA LEU A 510 -4.39 22.53 5.25
C LEU A 510 -5.72 22.57 6.01
N ARG A 511 -5.71 22.28 7.32
CA ARG A 511 -6.93 22.16 8.14
C ARG A 511 -7.97 21.20 7.54
N LEU A 512 -7.49 20.19 6.84
CA LEU A 512 -8.27 19.08 6.30
C LEU A 512 -7.73 17.80 6.93
N PRO A 513 -8.57 17.03 7.65
CA PRO A 513 -8.16 15.81 8.30
C PRO A 513 -7.43 14.85 7.36
N VAL A 514 -6.23 14.41 7.77
CA VAL A 514 -5.49 13.32 7.14
C VAL A 514 -4.95 12.40 8.23
N TYR A 515 -5.19 11.10 8.07
CA TYR A 515 -4.74 10.08 9.01
C TYR A 515 -4.00 8.97 8.27
N ARG A 516 -3.05 8.33 8.96
CA ARG A 516 -2.58 6.99 8.64
C ARG A 516 -3.25 6.01 9.60
N THR A 517 -3.94 5.02 9.04
CA THR A 517 -4.46 3.87 9.77
C THR A 517 -3.49 2.71 9.69
N VAL A 518 -3.20 2.08 10.83
CA VAL A 518 -2.40 0.86 10.94
C VAL A 518 -3.22 -0.17 11.71
N VAL A 519 -3.39 -1.38 11.15
CA VAL A 519 -4.15 -2.46 11.81
C VAL A 519 -3.22 -3.66 12.02
N PRO A 520 -2.64 -3.81 13.23
CA PRO A 520 -1.80 -4.95 13.56
C PRO A 520 -2.50 -6.29 13.33
N GLY A 521 -1.79 -7.23 12.70
CA GLY A 521 -2.29 -8.55 12.33
C GLY A 521 -2.91 -8.65 10.93
N LEU A 522 -3.24 -7.53 10.27
CA LEU A 522 -3.57 -7.49 8.85
C LEU A 522 -2.31 -7.29 7.99
N GLU A 523 -2.37 -7.62 6.71
CA GLU A 523 -1.24 -7.42 5.80
C GLU A 523 -1.00 -5.92 5.55
N ILE A 524 0.20 -5.43 5.84
CA ILE A 524 0.57 -4.01 5.66
C ILE A 524 1.22 -3.74 4.29
N VAL A 525 1.89 -4.75 3.73
CA VAL A 525 2.43 -4.76 2.36
C VAL A 525 1.68 -5.85 1.60
N SER A 526 0.92 -5.45 0.59
CA SER A 526 0.10 -6.36 -0.23
C SER A 526 0.76 -6.75 -1.55
N ASP A 527 1.86 -6.07 -1.93
CA ASP A 527 2.67 -6.45 -3.07
C ASP A 527 3.52 -7.68 -2.74
N PHE A 528 3.47 -8.68 -3.62
CA PHE A 528 4.27 -9.90 -3.46
C PHE A 528 5.60 -9.71 -4.14
N ASP A 529 6.67 -9.81 -3.35
CA ASP A 529 8.03 -9.92 -3.83
C ASP A 529 8.67 -11.22 -3.29
N ARG A 530 9.97 -11.40 -3.56
CA ARG A 530 10.70 -12.58 -3.09
C ARG A 530 11.02 -12.56 -1.58
N PHE A 531 10.81 -11.43 -0.91
CA PHE A 531 11.02 -11.23 0.52
C PHE A 531 9.71 -11.41 1.31
N THR A 532 8.55 -11.33 0.65
CA THR A 532 7.22 -11.55 1.23
C THR A 532 7.14 -12.87 2.01
N ARG A 533 6.65 -12.76 3.24
CA ARG A 533 6.37 -13.89 4.13
C ARG A 533 4.89 -14.26 4.06
N VAL A 534 4.58 -15.32 3.29
CA VAL A 534 3.22 -15.92 3.25
C VAL A 534 2.62 -16.06 4.65
N SER A 535 1.39 -15.56 4.81
CA SER A 535 0.74 -15.49 6.11
C SER A 535 -0.12 -16.68 6.45
N PRO A 536 -0.37 -16.94 7.76
CA PRO A 536 -1.31 -17.98 8.19
C PRO A 536 -2.69 -17.82 7.56
N ARG A 537 -3.19 -16.58 7.43
CA ARG A 537 -4.50 -16.29 6.84
C ARG A 537 -4.53 -16.63 5.35
N LEU A 538 -3.54 -16.17 4.58
CA LEU A 538 -3.42 -16.52 3.17
C LEU A 538 -3.25 -18.03 2.97
N TRP A 539 -2.37 -18.65 3.74
CA TRP A 539 -2.09 -20.08 3.62
C TRP A 539 -3.33 -20.94 3.92
N TYR A 540 -4.08 -20.57 4.97
CA TYR A 540 -5.35 -21.20 5.28
C TYR A 540 -6.35 -21.10 4.11
N ASN A 541 -6.50 -19.92 3.50
CA ASN A 541 -7.40 -19.71 2.37
C ASN A 541 -7.01 -20.57 1.15
N VAL A 542 -5.71 -20.64 0.85
CA VAL A 542 -5.16 -21.44 -0.26
C VAL A 542 -5.42 -22.93 -0.07
N LEU A 543 -5.18 -23.46 1.13
CA LEU A 543 -5.42 -24.87 1.43
C LEU A 543 -6.92 -25.21 1.34
N ARG A 544 -7.80 -24.34 1.86
CA ARG A 544 -9.24 -24.53 1.74
C ARG A 544 -9.75 -24.49 0.31
N GLN A 545 -9.16 -23.67 -0.55
CA GLN A 545 -9.49 -23.66 -1.97
C GLN A 545 -9.12 -25.00 -2.60
N LYS A 546 -7.90 -25.50 -2.37
CA LYS A 546 -7.47 -26.81 -2.89
C LYS A 546 -8.31 -27.98 -2.40
N GLU A 547 -8.75 -27.96 -1.14
CA GLU A 547 -9.67 -28.97 -0.61
C GLU A 547 -11.02 -28.98 -1.34
N LYS A 548 -11.52 -27.81 -1.75
CA LYS A 548 -12.74 -27.70 -2.57
C LYS A 548 -12.51 -28.20 -3.98
N ASP A 549 -11.39 -27.83 -4.61
CA ASP A 549 -11.05 -28.22 -5.97
C ASP A 549 -10.80 -29.74 -6.11
N GLY A 550 -10.31 -30.38 -5.04
CA GLY A 550 -10.08 -31.83 -4.97
C GLY A 550 -11.33 -32.67 -4.64
N GLN A 551 -12.47 -32.05 -4.27
CA GLN A 551 -13.72 -32.77 -4.05
C GLN A 551 -14.48 -32.91 -5.39
N PRO A 552 -15.00 -34.11 -5.75
CA PRO A 552 -15.87 -34.23 -6.91
C PRO A 552 -17.10 -33.32 -6.72
N PRO A 553 -17.61 -32.68 -7.79
CA PRO A 553 -18.76 -31.81 -7.70
C PRO A 553 -19.90 -32.57 -7.03
N ARG A 554 -20.47 -31.99 -5.96
CA ARG A 554 -21.65 -32.58 -5.30
C ARG A 554 -22.73 -32.72 -6.36
N GLN A 555 -23.09 -33.97 -6.65
CA GLN A 555 -24.30 -34.25 -7.41
C GLN A 555 -25.46 -33.75 -6.56
N ASP A 556 -26.07 -32.63 -6.96
CA ASP A 556 -27.32 -32.16 -6.40
C ASP A 556 -28.35 -33.30 -6.53
N GLN A 557 -28.74 -33.87 -5.39
CA GLN A 557 -29.84 -34.82 -5.35
C GLN A 557 -31.14 -34.03 -5.41
N GLY A 558 -31.76 -34.05 -6.60
CA GLY A 558 -33.21 -34.12 -6.83
C GLY A 558 -34.07 -32.97 -6.33
#